data_AF-A0A9P9PLE8-F1
#
_entry.id   AF-A0A9P9PLE8-F1
#
_cell.length_a   1.000
_cell.length_b   1.000
_cell.length_c   1.000
_cell.angle_alpha   90.00
_cell.angle_beta   90.00
_cell.angle_gamma   90.00
#
_symmetry.space_group_name_H-M   'P 1'
#
loop_
_entity.id
_entity.type
_entity.pdbx_description
1 polymer ?
#
loop_
_entity_poly.entity_id
_entity_poly.type
_entity_poly.pdbx_seq_one_letter_code
_entity_poly.pdbx_strand_id
1 'polypeptide(L)'
;MATAQTLCFREAYEARISGNINLDEFLVHIVAHYAGLRHQTDAEGQRPWIPLSFEDEVRELVLSGNIQPLNQEETDIIYSIFVNGFEGDIDAVRKSIHAFSRGSEYYLRPLMRISTSKGDAQLLRVCFENGFSGTGHLDSQRLLTARVRSNPSTAWLDVLYDLDFRQWRTNPQQLSKSETWRYVLYMGADCIRWWIEHGGHPSKAQGVFEHDGIWPGASSIGVLLDKFGLDWFNESGVLQLAVKNHDFETVKMLVEAGADINEFPTELNRDIREHRTAPLSALHEAVYAKSEEMIRYLVDHGAKLPHKAVHVRNQFAPGARQFDVFKDLVIELGAVTEKIAI
;
A
#
# COMPACT_ATOMS: atom_id res chain seq x y z
N MET A 1 -7.69 -40.03 24.36
CA MET A 1 -7.76 -38.61 23.96
C MET A 1 -8.35 -38.60 22.56
N ALA A 2 -9.53 -37.98 22.37
CA ALA A 2 -10.08 -37.82 21.03
C ALA A 2 -9.04 -37.03 20.20
N THR A 3 -8.58 -37.59 19.09
CA THR A 3 -7.73 -36.87 18.14
C THR A 3 -8.53 -35.65 17.68
N ALA A 4 -8.17 -34.46 18.19
CA ALA A 4 -8.79 -33.23 17.76
C ALA A 4 -8.69 -33.17 16.23
N GLN A 5 -9.83 -32.99 15.57
CA GLN A 5 -9.88 -32.92 14.13
C GLN A 5 -9.05 -31.72 13.69
N THR A 6 -8.00 -31.94 12.92
CA THR A 6 -7.17 -30.88 12.38
C THR A 6 -7.95 -30.15 11.27
N LEU A 7 -7.74 -28.85 11.14
CA LEU A 7 -8.35 -28.01 10.09
C LEU A 7 -7.37 -27.84 8.92
N CYS A 8 -7.88 -27.72 7.69
CA CYS A 8 -7.05 -27.28 6.58
C CYS A 8 -6.71 -25.78 6.69
N PHE A 9 -5.81 -25.28 5.83
CA PHE A 9 -5.37 -23.87 5.87
C PHE A 9 -6.53 -22.87 5.79
N ARG A 10 -7.50 -23.11 4.90
CA ARG A 10 -8.65 -22.21 4.71
C ARG A 10 -9.59 -22.23 5.92
N GLU A 11 -9.89 -23.42 6.42
CA GLU A 11 -10.78 -23.60 7.59
C GLU A 11 -10.16 -22.97 8.85
N ALA A 12 -8.86 -23.18 9.08
CA ALA A 12 -8.14 -22.56 10.18
C ALA A 12 -8.14 -21.03 10.08
N TYR A 13 -7.91 -20.48 8.87
CA TYR A 13 -7.98 -19.04 8.62
C TYR A 13 -9.38 -18.48 8.92
N GLU A 14 -10.43 -19.09 8.37
CA GLU A 14 -11.82 -18.65 8.55
C GLU A 14 -12.25 -18.72 10.02
N ALA A 15 -11.87 -19.80 10.72
CA ALA A 15 -12.12 -19.94 12.15
C ALA A 15 -11.42 -18.84 12.96
N ARG A 16 -10.17 -18.49 12.60
CA ARG A 16 -9.39 -17.47 13.30
C ARG A 16 -9.97 -16.06 13.11
N ILE A 17 -10.34 -15.69 11.89
CA ILE A 17 -10.94 -14.37 11.60
C ILE A 17 -12.35 -14.24 12.19
N SER A 18 -13.09 -15.35 12.29
CA SER A 18 -14.41 -15.37 12.91
C SER A 18 -14.37 -15.37 14.44
N GLY A 19 -13.17 -15.49 15.03
CA GLY A 19 -12.98 -15.56 16.48
C GLY A 19 -13.38 -16.91 17.10
N ASN A 20 -13.58 -17.95 16.28
CA ASN A 20 -13.95 -19.29 16.75
C ASN A 20 -12.76 -20.03 17.37
N ILE A 21 -11.54 -19.67 16.98
CA ILE A 21 -10.30 -20.17 17.56
C ILE A 21 -9.35 -18.99 17.85
N ASN A 22 -8.52 -19.15 18.88
CA ASN A 22 -7.49 -18.19 19.24
C ASN A 22 -6.20 -18.39 18.39
N LEU A 23 -5.16 -17.60 18.65
CA LEU A 23 -3.89 -17.69 17.92
C LEU A 23 -3.17 -19.01 18.15
N ASP A 24 -3.17 -19.51 19.39
CA ASP A 24 -2.51 -20.75 19.79
C ASP A 24 -3.12 -21.95 19.05
N GLU A 25 -4.45 -22.07 19.12
CA GLU A 25 -5.23 -23.11 18.41
C GLU A 25 -5.04 -23.02 16.90
N PHE A 26 -5.03 -21.80 16.34
CA PHE A 26 -4.74 -21.58 14.93
C PHE A 26 -3.34 -22.09 14.54
N LEU A 27 -2.30 -21.76 15.31
CA LEU A 27 -0.94 -22.18 15.03
C LEU A 27 -0.77 -23.70 15.17
N VAL A 28 -1.47 -24.35 16.10
CA VAL A 28 -1.48 -25.82 16.20
C VAL A 28 -1.96 -26.45 14.88
N HIS A 29 -3.04 -25.92 14.28
CA HIS A 29 -3.53 -26.42 12.99
C HIS A 29 -2.53 -26.15 11.85
N ILE A 30 -1.98 -24.94 11.76
CA ILE A 30 -1.04 -24.57 10.70
C ILE A 30 0.25 -25.37 10.78
N VAL A 31 0.80 -25.54 11.98
CA VAL A 31 2.09 -26.20 12.20
C VAL A 31 2.00 -27.72 12.01
N ALA A 32 0.82 -28.32 12.22
CA ALA A 32 0.61 -29.75 11.95
C ALA A 32 0.94 -30.16 10.49
N HIS A 33 0.84 -29.23 9.53
CA HIS A 33 1.22 -29.49 8.14
C HIS A 33 2.73 -29.68 7.92
N TYR A 34 3.59 -29.14 8.80
CA TYR A 34 5.03 -29.42 8.78
C TYR A 34 5.33 -30.88 9.14
N ALA A 35 4.50 -31.52 9.96
CA ALA A 35 4.61 -32.95 10.27
C ALA A 35 4.07 -33.87 9.15
N GLY A 36 3.75 -33.32 7.97
CA GLY A 36 3.27 -34.07 6.83
C GLY A 36 1.76 -34.24 6.75
N LEU A 37 0.98 -33.59 7.61
CA LEU A 37 -0.49 -33.58 7.52
C LEU A 37 -0.96 -32.96 6.19
N ARG A 38 -1.88 -33.63 5.51
CA ARG A 38 -2.47 -33.17 4.24
C ARG A 38 -3.99 -33.31 4.28
N HIS A 39 -4.70 -32.26 3.91
CA HIS A 39 -6.14 -32.28 3.69
C HIS A 39 -6.45 -32.33 2.19
N GLN A 40 -7.57 -32.95 1.81
CA GLN A 40 -7.98 -33.03 0.40
C GLN A 40 -8.15 -31.63 -0.22
N THR A 41 -8.69 -30.68 0.56
CA THR A 41 -8.89 -29.28 0.14
C THR A 41 -7.59 -28.51 -0.09
N ASP A 42 -6.46 -29.01 0.40
CA ASP A 42 -5.13 -28.41 0.17
C ASP A 42 -4.43 -28.99 -1.07
N ALA A 43 -5.02 -30.00 -1.72
CA ALA A 43 -4.47 -30.60 -2.92
C ALA A 43 -4.32 -29.57 -4.06
N GLU A 44 -3.25 -29.71 -4.83
CA GLU A 44 -3.01 -28.86 -6.00
C GLU A 44 -4.22 -28.87 -6.96
N GLY A 45 -4.62 -27.69 -7.44
CA GLY A 45 -5.83 -27.51 -8.25
C GLY A 45 -7.15 -27.45 -7.47
N GLN A 46 -7.17 -27.80 -6.18
CA GLN A 46 -8.34 -27.69 -5.30
C GLN A 46 -8.20 -26.58 -4.24
N ARG A 47 -7.01 -25.97 -4.14
CA ARG A 47 -6.69 -24.96 -3.15
C ARG A 47 -7.62 -23.76 -3.26
N PRO A 48 -8.45 -23.48 -2.23
CA PRO A 48 -9.21 -22.24 -2.21
C PRO A 48 -8.24 -21.05 -2.13
N TRP A 49 -8.66 -19.92 -2.71
CA TRP A 49 -7.96 -18.66 -2.52
C TRP A 49 -7.98 -18.30 -1.03
N ILE A 50 -6.85 -17.84 -0.49
CA ILE A 50 -6.75 -17.20 0.82
C ILE A 50 -6.00 -15.88 0.65
N PRO A 51 -6.21 -14.89 1.53
CA PRO A 51 -5.42 -13.68 1.50
C PRO A 51 -3.92 -13.97 1.57
N LEU A 52 -3.13 -13.08 0.99
CA LEU A 52 -1.67 -13.12 1.04
C LEU A 52 -1.21 -12.79 2.49
N SER A 53 -1.18 -13.80 3.36
CA SER A 53 -0.94 -13.73 4.80
C SER A 53 0.09 -14.79 5.26
N PHE A 54 0.20 -15.03 6.57
CA PHE A 54 1.19 -15.95 7.17
C PHE A 54 0.96 -17.40 6.74
N GLU A 55 -0.29 -17.84 6.84
CA GLU A 55 -0.73 -19.18 6.49
C GLU A 55 -0.57 -19.49 5.00
N ASP A 56 -0.67 -18.50 4.12
CA ASP A 56 -0.39 -18.67 2.69
C ASP A 56 1.10 -18.98 2.44
N GLU A 57 2.01 -18.30 3.15
CA GLU A 57 3.45 -18.60 3.05
C GLU A 57 3.77 -19.99 3.58
N VAL A 58 3.15 -20.40 4.71
CA VAL A 58 3.31 -21.76 5.23
C VAL A 58 2.74 -22.78 4.25
N ARG A 59 1.54 -22.55 3.72
CA ARG A 59 0.86 -23.44 2.76
C ARG A 59 1.73 -23.68 1.53
N GLU A 60 2.24 -22.62 0.91
CA GLU A 60 3.11 -22.74 -0.26
C GLU A 60 4.41 -23.46 0.09
N LEU A 61 5.00 -23.20 1.26
CA LEU A 61 6.20 -23.90 1.71
C LEU A 61 5.95 -25.41 1.84
N VAL A 62 5.01 -25.81 2.70
CA VAL A 62 4.80 -27.22 3.10
C VAL A 62 4.19 -28.07 1.99
N LEU A 63 3.47 -27.44 1.04
CA LEU A 63 2.83 -28.14 -0.07
C LEU A 63 3.64 -28.10 -1.38
N SER A 64 4.70 -27.29 -1.48
CA SER A 64 5.58 -27.26 -2.67
C SER A 64 6.41 -28.54 -2.87
N GLY A 65 6.43 -29.45 -1.90
CA GLY A 65 7.19 -30.71 -1.94
C GLY A 65 8.69 -30.56 -1.68
N ASN A 66 9.18 -29.34 -1.48
CA ASN A 66 10.61 -29.06 -1.28
C ASN A 66 11.08 -29.24 0.17
N ILE A 67 10.16 -29.41 1.13
CA ILE A 67 10.50 -29.62 2.53
C ILE A 67 10.17 -31.04 2.97
N GLN A 68 11.06 -31.62 3.78
CA GLN A 68 10.81 -32.91 4.41
C GLN A 68 9.93 -32.73 5.65
N PRO A 69 9.00 -33.68 5.93
CA PRO A 69 8.22 -33.67 7.14
C PRO A 69 9.10 -33.62 8.40
N LEU A 70 8.70 -32.78 9.34
CA LEU A 70 9.38 -32.61 10.61
C LEU A 70 8.92 -33.67 11.62
N ASN A 71 9.82 -34.04 12.54
CA ASN A 71 9.44 -34.82 13.72
C ASN A 71 8.73 -33.94 14.76
N GLN A 72 8.26 -34.53 15.86
CA GLN A 72 7.53 -33.78 16.89
C GLN A 72 8.37 -32.68 17.53
N GLU A 73 9.61 -32.95 17.91
CA GLU A 73 10.51 -31.97 18.54
C GLU A 73 10.79 -30.79 17.60
N GLU A 74 11.06 -31.05 16.33
CA GLU A 74 11.24 -30.04 15.30
C GLU A 74 9.97 -29.20 15.08
N THR A 75 8.80 -29.85 15.11
CA THR A 75 7.49 -29.21 14.97
C THR A 75 7.19 -28.29 16.16
N ASP A 76 7.52 -28.72 17.38
CA ASP A 76 7.36 -27.92 18.60
C ASP A 76 8.26 -26.68 18.59
N ILE A 77 9.47 -26.79 18.04
CA ILE A 77 10.38 -25.65 17.84
C ILE A 77 9.80 -24.67 16.81
N ILE A 78 9.29 -25.15 15.66
CA ILE A 78 8.64 -24.30 14.64
C ILE A 78 7.43 -23.57 15.22
N TYR A 79 6.60 -24.28 15.99
CA TYR A 79 5.48 -23.69 16.71
C TYR A 79 5.95 -22.56 17.63
N SER A 80 6.99 -22.82 18.43
CA SER A 80 7.57 -21.82 19.34
C SER A 80 8.11 -20.60 18.58
N ILE A 81 8.77 -20.79 17.44
CA ILE A 81 9.25 -19.69 16.58
C ILE A 81 8.08 -18.80 16.17
N PHE A 82 6.96 -19.38 15.71
CA PHE A 82 5.82 -18.61 15.23
C PHE A 82 5.03 -17.95 16.34
N VAL A 83 4.75 -18.64 17.46
CA VAL A 83 4.09 -18.03 18.64
C VAL A 83 4.88 -16.81 19.10
N ASN A 84 6.18 -16.98 19.38
CA ASN A 84 7.02 -15.89 19.86
C ASN A 84 7.14 -14.75 18.82
N GLY A 85 7.18 -15.09 17.53
CA GLY A 85 7.16 -14.10 16.44
C GLY A 85 5.85 -13.29 16.40
N PHE A 86 4.71 -13.94 16.62
CA PHE A 86 3.42 -13.26 16.73
C PHE A 86 3.27 -12.48 18.03
N GLU A 87 3.95 -12.84 19.10
CA GLU A 87 3.97 -12.11 20.36
C GLU A 87 4.96 -10.93 20.34
N GLY A 88 5.98 -10.99 19.48
CA GLY A 88 7.07 -10.01 19.42
C GLY A 88 8.20 -10.28 20.40
N ASP A 89 8.31 -11.50 20.94
CA ASP A 89 9.42 -11.91 21.81
C ASP A 89 10.64 -12.31 20.97
N ILE A 90 11.44 -11.31 20.63
CA ILE A 90 12.61 -11.44 19.76
C ILE A 90 13.68 -12.36 20.34
N ASP A 91 13.89 -12.33 21.66
CA ASP A 91 14.90 -13.15 22.32
C ASP A 91 14.49 -14.63 22.30
N ALA A 92 13.20 -14.92 22.54
CA ALA A 92 12.66 -16.27 22.42
C ALA A 92 12.72 -16.77 20.97
N VAL A 93 12.39 -15.94 19.97
CA VAL A 93 12.53 -16.29 18.55
C VAL A 93 13.98 -16.66 18.22
N ARG A 94 14.97 -15.85 18.61
CA ARG A 94 16.39 -16.13 18.37
C ARG A 94 16.81 -17.45 19.02
N LYS A 95 16.40 -17.68 20.27
CA LYS A 95 16.70 -18.92 20.99
C LYS A 95 16.14 -20.14 20.26
N SER A 96 14.89 -20.09 19.80
CA SER A 96 14.25 -21.19 19.07
C SER A 96 14.89 -21.42 17.69
N ILE A 97 15.26 -20.35 16.97
CA ILE A 97 16.01 -20.46 15.70
C ILE A 97 17.35 -21.17 15.92
N HIS A 98 18.11 -20.82 16.96
CA HIS A 98 19.37 -21.48 17.27
C HIS A 98 19.22 -22.95 17.68
N ALA A 99 18.09 -23.31 18.29
CA ALA A 99 17.79 -24.69 18.65
C ALA A 99 17.34 -25.54 17.44
N PHE A 100 16.90 -24.90 16.36
CA PHE A 100 16.39 -25.59 15.18
C PHE A 100 17.54 -26.04 14.26
N SER A 101 17.61 -27.33 13.97
CA SER A 101 18.73 -27.95 13.25
C SER A 101 18.55 -28.03 11.73
N ARG A 102 17.34 -27.78 11.20
CA ARG A 102 17.07 -27.78 9.76
C ARG A 102 17.37 -26.42 9.14
N GLY A 103 17.30 -26.37 7.81
CA GLY A 103 17.53 -25.14 7.05
C GLY A 103 16.54 -24.03 7.40
N SER A 104 16.94 -22.80 7.14
CA SER A 104 16.17 -21.61 7.51
C SER A 104 14.92 -21.39 6.64
N GLU A 105 14.82 -22.11 5.52
CA GLU A 105 13.65 -22.12 4.63
C GLU A 105 12.35 -22.48 5.37
N TYR A 106 12.42 -23.27 6.44
CA TYR A 106 11.25 -23.73 7.20
C TYR A 106 10.52 -22.63 7.97
N TYR A 107 11.18 -21.51 8.30
CA TYR A 107 10.59 -20.50 9.16
C TYR A 107 10.77 -19.07 8.68
N LEU A 108 11.81 -18.76 7.89
CA LEU A 108 12.10 -17.37 7.53
C LEU A 108 11.03 -16.70 6.67
N ARG A 109 10.43 -17.43 5.71
CA ARG A 109 9.36 -16.87 4.86
C ARG A 109 8.10 -16.55 5.69
N PRO A 110 7.57 -17.48 6.51
CA PRO A 110 6.47 -17.16 7.41
C PRO A 110 6.80 -16.06 8.43
N LEU A 111 7.99 -16.08 9.06
CA LEU A 111 8.42 -15.02 9.98
C LEU A 111 8.51 -13.65 9.31
N MET A 112 9.04 -13.58 8.09
CA MET A 112 9.08 -12.35 7.30
C MET A 112 7.69 -11.77 7.10
N ARG A 113 6.69 -12.63 6.84
CA ARG A 113 5.30 -12.20 6.71
C ARG A 113 4.74 -11.68 8.05
N ILE A 114 5.03 -12.34 9.17
CA ILE A 114 4.65 -11.87 10.50
C ILE A 114 5.26 -10.49 10.77
N SER A 115 6.57 -10.34 10.56
CA SER A 115 7.27 -9.06 10.79
C SER A 115 6.67 -7.93 9.95
N THR A 116 6.33 -8.20 8.68
CA THR A 116 5.77 -7.21 7.77
C THR A 116 4.32 -6.85 8.11
N SER A 117 3.50 -7.83 8.49
CA SER A 117 2.09 -7.59 8.87
C SER A 117 1.95 -6.90 10.22
N LYS A 118 2.90 -7.09 11.14
CA LYS A 118 2.92 -6.41 12.43
C LYS A 118 3.71 -5.11 12.43
N GLY A 119 4.58 -4.92 11.45
CA GLY A 119 5.53 -3.81 11.44
C GLY A 119 6.68 -3.94 12.42
N ASP A 120 7.00 -5.17 12.82
CA ASP A 120 8.05 -5.46 13.78
C ASP A 120 9.42 -5.41 13.10
N ALA A 121 10.10 -4.29 13.28
CA ALA A 121 11.43 -4.04 12.73
C ALA A 121 12.49 -4.99 13.32
N GLN A 122 12.38 -5.38 14.58
CA GLN A 122 13.35 -6.26 15.21
C GLN A 122 13.20 -7.68 14.67
N LEU A 123 11.96 -8.17 14.52
CA LEU A 123 11.69 -9.46 13.89
C LEU A 123 12.12 -9.47 12.41
N LEU A 124 11.93 -8.34 11.69
CA LEU A 124 12.44 -8.18 10.33
C LEU A 124 13.97 -8.37 10.29
N ARG A 125 14.68 -7.71 11.21
CA ARG A 125 16.15 -7.79 11.32
C ARG A 125 16.60 -9.22 11.60
N VAL A 126 15.94 -9.93 12.52
CA VAL A 126 16.20 -11.37 12.78
C VAL A 126 16.10 -12.18 11.50
N CYS A 127 15.09 -11.94 10.66
CA CYS A 127 14.93 -12.70 9.42
C CYS A 127 16.12 -12.53 8.47
N PHE A 128 16.59 -11.29 8.28
CA PHE A 128 17.74 -11.00 7.41
C PHE A 128 19.06 -11.52 7.98
N GLU A 129 19.30 -11.36 9.28
CA GLU A 129 20.51 -11.89 9.95
C GLU A 129 20.63 -13.41 9.83
N ASN A 130 19.49 -14.11 9.70
CA ASN A 130 19.45 -15.56 9.52
C ASN A 130 19.41 -15.99 8.03
N GLY A 131 19.72 -15.08 7.11
CA GLY A 131 19.96 -15.41 5.70
C GLY A 131 18.76 -15.25 4.78
N PHE A 132 17.72 -14.52 5.18
CA PHE A 132 16.65 -14.18 4.25
C PHE A 132 17.18 -13.28 3.12
N SER A 133 17.27 -13.82 1.90
CA SER A 133 17.55 -13.07 0.67
C SER A 133 16.28 -13.00 -0.17
N GLY A 134 15.61 -11.84 -0.23
CA GLY A 134 14.28 -11.66 -0.83
C GLY A 134 14.18 -11.82 -2.36
N THR A 135 14.67 -12.93 -2.93
CA THR A 135 14.91 -13.09 -4.36
C THR A 135 14.02 -14.14 -5.05
N GLY A 136 12.85 -14.49 -4.50
CA GLY A 136 12.00 -15.52 -5.14
C GLY A 136 10.48 -15.34 -5.08
N HIS A 137 9.88 -15.06 -3.91
CA HIS A 137 8.42 -15.08 -3.75
C HIS A 137 7.83 -13.87 -3.00
N LEU A 138 8.51 -13.38 -1.96
CA LEU A 138 8.36 -12.01 -1.50
C LEU A 138 9.29 -11.13 -2.33
N ASP A 139 8.80 -10.76 -3.51
CA ASP A 139 9.49 -9.77 -4.31
C ASP A 139 9.52 -8.43 -3.57
N SER A 140 10.38 -7.58 -4.09
CA SER A 140 10.57 -6.19 -3.71
C SER A 140 9.34 -5.43 -3.27
N GLN A 141 8.40 -5.51 -4.21
CA GLN A 141 7.19 -4.75 -4.29
C GLN A 141 6.17 -5.31 -3.31
N ARG A 142 6.04 -6.62 -3.18
CA ARG A 142 5.17 -7.29 -2.21
C ARG A 142 5.53 -6.92 -0.78
N LEU A 143 6.82 -6.78 -0.51
CA LEU A 143 7.36 -6.43 0.81
C LEU A 143 6.91 -5.03 1.23
N LEU A 144 7.08 -4.04 0.35
CA LEU A 144 6.61 -2.66 0.56
C LEU A 144 5.07 -2.54 0.51
N THR A 145 4.41 -3.23 -0.42
CA THR A 145 2.94 -3.22 -0.57
C THR A 145 2.25 -3.77 0.67
N ALA A 146 2.76 -4.89 1.21
CA ALA A 146 2.22 -5.49 2.43
C ALA A 146 2.34 -4.54 3.61
N ARG A 147 3.44 -3.76 3.67
CA ARG A 147 3.69 -2.81 4.76
C ARG A 147 2.78 -1.59 4.74
N VAL A 148 2.49 -1.04 3.55
CA VAL A 148 1.54 0.08 3.39
C VAL A 148 0.20 -0.21 4.08
N ARG A 149 -0.22 -1.47 4.11
CA ARG A 149 -1.52 -1.90 4.68
C ARG A 149 -1.49 -2.18 6.19
N SER A 150 -0.33 -2.13 6.85
CA SER A 150 -0.13 -2.84 8.12
C SER A 150 0.46 -2.03 9.28
N ASN A 151 0.38 -0.68 9.26
CA ASN A 151 0.92 0.27 10.27
C ASN A 151 2.37 0.71 10.06
N PRO A 152 2.69 1.48 9.00
CA PRO A 152 4.06 1.87 8.61
C PRO A 152 4.90 2.52 9.74
N SER A 153 6.22 2.31 9.73
CA SER A 153 7.15 2.90 10.70
C SER A 153 8.54 3.11 10.11
N THR A 154 9.24 4.14 10.59
CA THR A 154 10.63 4.45 10.17
C THR A 154 11.61 3.38 10.63
N ALA A 155 11.41 2.79 11.82
CA ALA A 155 12.26 1.70 12.33
C ALA A 155 12.36 0.50 11.36
N TRP A 156 11.28 0.22 10.62
CA TRP A 156 11.28 -0.84 9.62
C TRP A 156 12.09 -0.44 8.37
N LEU A 157 12.06 0.84 7.99
CA LEU A 157 12.89 1.40 6.92
C LEU A 157 14.37 1.42 7.30
N ASP A 158 14.70 1.74 8.56
CA ASP A 158 16.07 1.69 9.09
C ASP A 158 16.70 0.31 8.88
N VAL A 159 15.96 -0.76 9.19
CA VAL A 159 16.45 -2.14 9.01
C VAL A 159 16.75 -2.42 7.54
N LEU A 160 15.85 -2.05 6.63
CA LEU A 160 16.08 -2.25 5.20
C LEU A 160 17.27 -1.44 4.69
N TYR A 161 17.42 -0.20 5.16
CA TYR A 161 18.54 0.67 4.79
C TYR A 161 19.88 0.14 5.30
N ASP A 162 19.95 -0.25 6.58
CA ASP A 162 21.16 -0.81 7.21
C ASP A 162 21.66 -2.05 6.47
N LEU A 163 20.73 -2.89 6.05
CA LEU A 163 21.00 -4.12 5.29
C LEU A 163 21.28 -3.87 3.81
N ASP A 164 21.32 -2.60 3.39
CA ASP A 164 21.51 -2.18 2.01
C ASP A 164 20.53 -2.86 1.04
N PHE A 165 19.28 -3.00 1.49
CA PHE A 165 18.22 -3.61 0.71
C PHE A 165 18.09 -2.89 -0.64
N ARG A 166 18.19 -3.63 -1.74
CA ARG A 166 18.21 -3.06 -3.11
C ARG A 166 19.25 -1.97 -3.33
N GLN A 167 20.37 -2.00 -2.62
CA GLN A 167 21.39 -0.96 -2.68
C GLN A 167 20.88 0.40 -2.20
N TRP A 168 19.91 0.46 -1.27
CA TRP A 168 19.39 1.74 -0.77
C TRP A 168 20.46 2.61 -0.10
N ARG A 169 21.43 1.98 0.56
CA ARG A 169 22.53 2.66 1.24
C ARG A 169 23.70 2.90 0.29
N THR A 170 24.00 1.95 -0.60
CA THR A 170 25.15 2.05 -1.53
C THR A 170 24.84 2.72 -2.86
N ASN A 171 23.58 2.86 -3.22
CA ASN A 171 23.10 3.50 -4.45
C ASN A 171 21.83 4.35 -4.19
N PRO A 172 21.98 5.57 -3.67
CA PRO A 172 20.84 6.43 -3.29
C PRO A 172 19.85 6.72 -4.42
N GLN A 173 20.25 6.59 -5.69
CA GLN A 173 19.35 6.75 -6.84
C GLN A 173 18.20 5.74 -6.82
N GLN A 174 18.36 4.59 -6.14
CA GLN A 174 17.30 3.60 -5.94
C GLN A 174 16.14 4.15 -5.12
N LEU A 175 16.42 5.08 -4.20
CA LEU A 175 15.40 5.75 -3.40
C LEU A 175 14.64 6.81 -4.22
N SER A 176 15.22 7.34 -5.30
CA SER A 176 14.57 8.33 -6.18
C SER A 176 13.68 7.72 -7.27
N LYS A 177 13.62 6.39 -7.39
CA LYS A 177 12.79 5.69 -8.39
C LYS A 177 11.30 5.83 -8.07
N SER A 178 10.50 6.18 -9.08
CA SER A 178 9.05 6.38 -8.93
C SER A 178 8.32 5.13 -8.40
N GLU A 179 8.79 3.94 -8.78
CA GLU A 179 8.19 2.67 -8.36
C GLU A 179 8.36 2.40 -6.87
N THR A 180 9.38 2.98 -6.23
CA THR A 180 9.59 2.86 -4.78
C THR A 180 8.84 3.94 -4.03
N TRP A 181 8.84 5.17 -4.57
CA TRP A 181 8.16 6.32 -3.98
C TRP A 181 6.67 6.11 -3.74
N ARG A 182 5.97 5.47 -4.68
CA ARG A 182 4.53 5.20 -4.53
C ARG A 182 4.21 4.50 -3.21
N TYR A 183 5.05 3.58 -2.75
CA TYR A 183 4.79 2.87 -1.50
C TYR A 183 5.01 3.76 -0.28
N VAL A 184 6.10 4.52 -0.30
CA VAL A 184 6.50 5.39 0.81
C VAL A 184 5.51 6.53 1.01
N LEU A 185 4.92 7.06 -0.07
CA LEU A 185 3.86 8.05 0.02
C LEU A 185 2.69 7.58 0.92
N TYR A 186 2.36 6.30 0.85
CA TYR A 186 1.27 5.72 1.64
C TYR A 186 1.71 5.28 3.04
N MET A 187 3.00 5.42 3.37
CA MET A 187 3.53 5.12 4.70
C MET A 187 3.39 6.30 5.68
N GLY A 188 2.96 7.46 5.18
CA GLY A 188 2.71 8.66 5.97
C GLY A 188 3.92 9.60 6.10
N ALA A 189 3.67 10.78 6.65
CA ALA A 189 4.60 11.91 6.68
C ALA A 189 5.97 11.58 7.29
N ASP A 190 6.03 10.80 8.37
CA ASP A 190 7.29 10.45 9.04
C ASP A 190 8.17 9.56 8.16
N CYS A 191 7.58 8.59 7.46
CA CYS A 191 8.29 7.73 6.52
C CYS A 191 8.76 8.51 5.29
N ILE A 192 7.97 9.49 4.83
CA ILE A 192 8.38 10.39 3.74
C ILE A 192 9.57 11.24 4.15
N ARG A 193 9.55 11.85 5.35
CA ARG A 193 10.70 12.62 5.86
C ARG A 193 11.96 11.76 5.93
N TRP A 194 11.83 10.59 6.55
CA TRP A 194 12.91 9.61 6.62
C TRP A 194 13.46 9.30 5.22
N TRP A 195 12.58 9.06 4.25
CA TRP A 195 12.98 8.70 2.89
C TRP A 195 13.77 9.80 2.18
N ILE A 196 13.36 11.05 2.37
CA ILE A 196 14.04 12.23 1.82
C ILE A 196 15.41 12.41 2.49
N GLU A 197 15.48 12.29 3.81
CA GLU A 197 16.72 12.42 4.60
C GLU A 197 17.78 11.37 4.21
N HIS A 198 17.35 10.21 3.71
CA HIS A 198 18.23 9.14 3.25
C HIS A 198 18.59 9.24 1.75
N GLY A 199 18.21 10.33 1.07
CA GLY A 199 18.60 10.62 -0.31
C GLY A 199 17.51 10.34 -1.36
N GLY A 200 16.29 10.01 -0.94
CA GLY A 200 15.14 9.95 -1.82
C GLY A 200 14.80 11.34 -2.33
N HIS A 201 15.10 11.61 -3.60
CA HIS A 201 14.81 12.89 -4.24
C HIS A 201 14.36 12.70 -5.70
N PRO A 202 13.06 12.50 -5.96
CA PRO A 202 12.52 12.44 -7.30
C PRO A 202 12.61 13.84 -7.92
N SER A 203 12.95 13.94 -9.20
CA SER A 203 13.14 15.23 -9.86
C SER A 203 11.84 16.01 -10.06
N LYS A 204 10.69 15.32 -10.11
CA LYS A 204 9.35 15.89 -10.26
C LYS A 204 8.29 14.97 -9.64
N ALA A 205 7.14 15.54 -9.28
CA ALA A 205 5.99 14.80 -8.75
C ALA A 205 5.24 13.98 -9.81
N GLN A 206 5.38 14.31 -11.09
CA GLN A 206 4.79 13.55 -12.20
C GLN A 206 5.25 12.08 -12.13
N GLY A 207 4.33 11.12 -12.26
CA GLY A 207 4.63 9.69 -12.04
C GLY A 207 4.38 9.20 -10.62
N VAL A 208 4.51 10.08 -9.61
CA VAL A 208 4.58 9.67 -8.21
C VAL A 208 3.18 9.36 -7.64
N PHE A 209 2.18 10.15 -8.03
CA PHE A 209 0.80 10.05 -7.55
C PHE A 209 -0.13 9.24 -8.47
N GLU A 210 0.42 8.60 -9.50
CA GLU A 210 -0.33 8.00 -10.63
C GLU A 210 -0.98 6.65 -10.32
N HIS A 211 -0.91 6.13 -9.09
CA HIS A 211 -1.40 4.79 -8.73
C HIS A 211 -2.65 4.79 -7.86
N ASP A 212 -3.58 3.90 -8.21
CA ASP A 212 -4.94 3.88 -7.67
C ASP A 212 -4.99 3.26 -6.27
N GLY A 213 -5.69 3.97 -5.37
CA GLY A 213 -6.39 3.37 -4.25
C GLY A 213 -6.16 4.04 -2.90
N ILE A 214 -5.07 4.80 -2.74
CA ILE A 214 -4.74 5.44 -1.46
C ILE A 214 -4.24 6.86 -1.74
N TRP A 215 -4.78 7.83 -1.01
CA TRP A 215 -4.36 9.22 -1.04
C TRP A 215 -3.50 9.50 0.21
N PRO A 216 -2.29 10.08 0.08
CA PRO A 216 -1.35 10.18 1.20
C PRO A 216 -1.74 11.24 2.26
N GLY A 217 -2.70 12.11 1.93
CA GLY A 217 -3.27 13.11 2.84
C GLY A 217 -2.40 14.36 3.07
N ALA A 218 -3.01 15.38 3.66
CA ALA A 218 -2.41 16.69 3.89
C ALA A 218 -1.06 16.65 4.61
N SER A 219 -0.92 15.85 5.67
CA SER A 219 0.36 15.74 6.41
C SER A 219 1.52 15.30 5.52
N SER A 220 1.28 14.37 4.60
CA SER A 220 2.29 13.86 3.68
C SER A 220 2.60 14.88 2.58
N ILE A 221 1.57 15.52 2.03
CA ILE A 221 1.73 16.58 1.02
C ILE A 221 2.48 17.78 1.61
N GLY A 222 2.19 18.16 2.86
CA GLY A 222 2.89 19.24 3.55
C GLY A 222 4.38 18.99 3.71
N VAL A 223 4.81 17.75 3.98
CA VAL A 223 6.24 17.39 3.99
C VAL A 223 6.86 17.58 2.61
N LEU A 224 6.18 17.12 1.55
CA LEU A 224 6.69 17.23 0.19
C LEU A 224 6.79 18.70 -0.25
N LEU A 225 5.80 19.52 0.12
CA LEU A 225 5.80 20.95 -0.15
C LEU A 225 6.92 21.68 0.60
N ASP A 226 7.15 21.37 1.88
CA ASP A 226 8.27 21.92 2.67
C ASP A 226 9.63 21.57 2.06
N LYS A 227 9.80 20.33 1.58
CA LYS A 227 11.10 19.83 1.11
C LYS A 227 11.41 20.13 -0.35
N PHE A 228 10.42 20.11 -1.24
CA PHE A 228 10.63 20.26 -2.67
C PHE A 228 10.08 21.57 -3.25
N GLY A 229 9.25 22.29 -2.50
CA GLY A 229 8.60 23.51 -2.96
C GLY A 229 7.43 23.24 -3.91
N LEU A 230 6.70 24.31 -4.24
CA LEU A 230 5.50 24.23 -5.07
C LEU A 230 5.80 23.75 -6.50
N ASP A 231 6.90 24.23 -7.10
CA ASP A 231 7.26 23.91 -8.49
C ASP A 231 7.42 22.41 -8.75
N TRP A 232 7.76 21.64 -7.72
CA TRP A 232 7.86 20.18 -7.82
C TRP A 232 6.53 19.51 -8.16
N PHE A 233 5.40 20.12 -7.80
CA PHE A 233 4.05 19.66 -8.08
C PHE A 233 3.52 20.05 -9.46
N ASN A 234 4.23 20.87 -10.22
CA ASN A 234 3.79 21.28 -11.55
C ASN A 234 3.59 20.04 -12.45
N GLU A 235 2.50 20.06 -13.21
CA GLU A 235 2.00 19.02 -14.11
C GLU A 235 1.70 17.66 -13.46
N SER A 236 1.70 17.58 -12.13
CA SER A 236 1.57 16.31 -11.41
C SER A 236 0.12 15.85 -11.19
N GLY A 237 -0.84 16.76 -11.32
CA GLY A 237 -2.25 16.46 -11.04
C GLY A 237 -2.61 16.37 -9.56
N VAL A 238 -1.70 16.72 -8.63
CA VAL A 238 -1.91 16.56 -7.18
C VAL A 238 -3.09 17.39 -6.66
N LEU A 239 -3.28 18.62 -7.16
CA LEU A 239 -4.44 19.44 -6.77
C LEU A 239 -5.76 18.78 -7.19
N GLN A 240 -5.83 18.27 -8.42
CA GLN A 240 -6.97 17.57 -9.00
C GLN A 240 -7.26 16.27 -8.22
N LEU A 241 -6.22 15.54 -7.84
CA LEU A 241 -6.34 14.34 -7.01
C LEU A 241 -6.82 14.65 -5.59
N ALA A 242 -6.34 15.74 -4.96
CA ALA A 242 -6.82 16.18 -3.65
C ALA A 242 -8.33 16.48 -3.68
N VAL A 243 -8.78 17.20 -4.71
CA VAL A 243 -10.21 17.47 -4.94
C VAL A 243 -11.01 16.19 -5.12
N LYS A 244 -10.55 15.28 -6.00
CA LYS A 244 -11.23 14.00 -6.24
C LYS A 244 -11.36 13.15 -4.95
N ASN A 245 -10.39 13.24 -4.06
CA ASN A 245 -10.39 12.53 -2.78
C ASN A 245 -11.09 13.30 -1.65
N HIS A 246 -11.73 14.44 -1.94
CA HIS A 246 -12.37 15.31 -0.94
C HIS A 246 -11.43 15.81 0.16
N ASP A 247 -10.12 15.90 -0.12
CA ASP A 247 -9.13 16.40 0.84
C ASP A 247 -9.03 17.92 0.75
N PHE A 248 -9.96 18.59 1.44
CA PHE A 248 -10.04 20.04 1.46
C PHE A 248 -8.83 20.71 2.12
N GLU A 249 -8.20 20.05 3.09
CA GLU A 249 -7.02 20.57 3.77
C GLU A 249 -5.83 20.63 2.81
N THR A 250 -5.59 19.56 2.03
CA THR A 250 -4.56 19.60 0.98
C THR A 250 -4.88 20.64 -0.08
N VAL A 251 -6.14 20.77 -0.50
CA VAL A 251 -6.52 21.77 -1.51
C VAL A 251 -6.20 23.18 -1.02
N LYS A 252 -6.57 23.53 0.22
CA LYS A 252 -6.22 24.81 0.83
C LYS A 252 -4.71 25.02 0.84
N MET A 253 -3.98 24.04 1.36
CA MET A 253 -2.53 24.11 1.48
C MET A 253 -1.84 24.41 0.14
N LEU A 254 -2.25 23.74 -0.94
CA LEU A 254 -1.66 23.95 -2.27
C LEU A 254 -2.07 25.29 -2.87
N VAL A 255 -3.35 25.67 -2.78
CA VAL A 255 -3.85 26.94 -3.33
C VAL A 255 -3.24 28.14 -2.59
N GLU A 256 -3.16 28.09 -1.27
CA GLU A 256 -2.55 29.13 -0.44
C GLU A 256 -1.03 29.22 -0.66
N ALA A 257 -0.39 28.11 -1.02
CA ALA A 257 1.02 28.09 -1.44
C ALA A 257 1.25 28.67 -2.85
N GLY A 258 0.18 28.93 -3.62
CA GLY A 258 0.24 29.54 -4.95
C GLY A 258 0.13 28.56 -6.12
N ALA A 259 -0.36 27.33 -5.90
CA ALA A 259 -0.62 26.38 -6.99
C ALA A 259 -1.49 27.00 -8.09
N ASP A 260 -1.17 26.71 -9.36
CA ASP A 260 -2.03 27.15 -10.47
C ASP A 260 -3.37 26.40 -10.42
N ILE A 261 -4.39 27.12 -9.96
CA ILE A 261 -5.74 26.59 -9.78
C ILE A 261 -6.43 26.17 -11.08
N ASN A 262 -5.97 26.71 -12.21
CA ASN A 262 -6.49 26.42 -13.54
C ASN A 262 -5.57 25.47 -14.32
N GLU A 263 -4.60 24.85 -13.66
CA GLU A 263 -3.71 23.88 -14.27
C GLU A 263 -4.50 22.74 -14.93
N PHE A 264 -4.08 22.41 -16.16
CA PHE A 264 -4.47 21.22 -16.87
C PHE A 264 -3.24 20.30 -16.98
N PRO A 265 -3.09 19.30 -16.10
CA PRO A 265 -1.94 18.42 -16.15
C PRO A 265 -1.90 17.71 -17.51
N THR A 266 -0.71 17.49 -18.08
CA THR A 266 -0.58 16.73 -19.32
C THR A 266 -1.10 15.30 -19.14
N GLU A 267 -1.61 14.68 -20.21
CA GLU A 267 -2.05 13.27 -20.18
C GLU A 267 -0.95 12.38 -19.60
N LEU A 268 -1.20 11.85 -18.41
CA LEU A 268 -0.32 10.93 -17.73
C LEU A 268 -0.46 9.58 -18.42
N ASN A 269 0.66 8.98 -18.84
CA ASN A 269 0.74 7.77 -19.69
C ASN A 269 0.09 6.53 -19.04
N ARG A 270 -1.24 6.44 -19.04
CA ARG A 270 -1.99 5.20 -18.85
C ARG A 270 -2.97 4.94 -19.98
N ASP A 271 -3.11 3.65 -20.26
CA ASP A 271 -3.95 3.06 -21.30
C ASP A 271 -5.37 3.63 -21.26
N ILE A 272 -5.80 4.17 -22.39
CA ILE A 272 -7.07 4.86 -22.67
C ILE A 272 -8.29 3.94 -22.38
N ARG A 273 -8.04 2.67 -22.04
CA ARG A 273 -9.02 1.64 -21.68
C ARG A 273 -9.49 1.72 -20.21
N GLU A 274 -8.74 2.34 -19.31
CA GLU A 274 -9.16 2.59 -17.92
C GLU A 274 -9.80 3.99 -17.74
N HIS A 275 -10.85 4.29 -18.51
CA HIS A 275 -11.92 5.25 -18.17
C HIS A 275 -11.54 6.57 -17.45
N ARG A 276 -10.42 7.22 -17.78
CA ARG A 276 -10.25 8.67 -17.57
C ARG A 276 -10.25 9.40 -18.90
N THR A 277 -11.40 10.02 -19.19
CA THR A 277 -11.62 11.01 -20.23
C THR A 277 -10.85 12.29 -19.91
N ALA A 278 -9.68 12.50 -20.55
CA ALA A 278 -8.91 13.74 -20.56
C ALA A 278 -8.41 14.27 -19.19
N PRO A 279 -7.35 15.09 -19.17
CA PRO A 279 -6.97 15.80 -17.97
C PRO A 279 -8.05 16.83 -17.60
N LEU A 280 -8.58 16.70 -16.38
CA LEU A 280 -9.58 17.58 -15.80
C LEU A 280 -8.89 18.66 -14.96
N SER A 281 -9.39 19.90 -14.94
CA SER A 281 -8.92 20.89 -13.96
C SER A 281 -9.51 20.61 -12.56
N ALA A 282 -8.97 21.25 -11.53
CA ALA A 282 -9.45 21.10 -10.15
C ALA A 282 -10.96 21.39 -10.02
N LEU A 283 -11.46 22.42 -10.70
CA LEU A 283 -12.88 22.76 -10.69
C LEU A 283 -13.76 21.73 -11.40
N HIS A 284 -13.26 21.08 -12.46
CA HIS A 284 -13.99 19.95 -13.08
C HIS A 284 -14.12 18.79 -12.09
N GLU A 285 -13.03 18.41 -11.43
CA GLU A 285 -13.04 17.33 -10.44
C GLU A 285 -13.99 17.66 -9.28
N ALA A 286 -14.08 18.92 -8.84
CA ALA A 286 -14.99 19.32 -7.77
C ALA A 286 -16.48 19.13 -8.15
N VAL A 287 -16.83 19.39 -9.42
CA VAL A 287 -18.17 19.11 -9.97
C VAL A 287 -18.45 17.62 -9.98
N TYR A 288 -17.51 16.79 -10.44
CA TYR A 288 -17.66 15.32 -10.43
C TYR A 288 -17.71 14.73 -9.02
N ALA A 289 -16.93 15.30 -8.10
CA ALA A 289 -16.96 14.97 -6.68
C ALA A 289 -18.25 15.47 -5.99
N LYS A 290 -19.06 16.32 -6.64
CA LYS A 290 -20.31 16.87 -6.08
C LYS A 290 -20.07 17.63 -4.77
N SER A 291 -18.94 18.32 -4.68
CA SER A 291 -18.56 19.08 -3.48
C SER A 291 -18.82 20.57 -3.69
N GLU A 292 -19.95 21.06 -3.18
CA GLU A 292 -20.29 22.49 -3.21
C GLU A 292 -19.24 23.35 -2.49
N GLU A 293 -18.76 22.90 -1.33
CA GLU A 293 -17.71 23.59 -0.58
C GLU A 293 -16.44 23.76 -1.41
N MET A 294 -16.00 22.70 -2.07
CA MET A 294 -14.81 22.73 -2.92
C MET A 294 -15.02 23.64 -4.14
N ILE A 295 -16.21 23.61 -4.76
CA ILE A 295 -16.55 24.51 -5.87
C ILE A 295 -16.44 25.96 -5.43
N ARG A 296 -17.12 26.33 -4.34
CA ARG A 296 -17.10 27.72 -3.83
C ARG A 296 -15.68 28.16 -3.53
N TYR A 297 -14.93 27.37 -2.78
CA TYR A 297 -13.55 27.69 -2.44
C TYR A 297 -12.68 27.88 -3.68
N LEU A 298 -12.71 26.94 -4.63
CA LEU A 298 -11.90 27.05 -5.85
C LEU A 298 -12.29 28.28 -6.69
N VAL A 299 -13.59 28.56 -6.82
CA VAL A 299 -14.08 29.74 -7.56
C VAL A 299 -13.66 31.04 -6.90
N ASP A 300 -13.76 31.13 -5.57
CA ASP A 300 -13.31 32.30 -4.80
C ASP A 300 -11.80 32.57 -4.99
N HIS A 301 -11.03 31.53 -5.34
CA HIS A 301 -9.60 31.61 -5.65
C HIS A 301 -9.30 31.68 -7.16
N GLY A 302 -10.31 31.98 -7.99
CA GLY A 302 -10.12 32.28 -9.41
C GLY A 302 -10.17 31.07 -10.34
N ALA A 303 -10.63 29.90 -9.88
CA ALA A 303 -10.85 28.76 -10.75
C ALA A 303 -11.93 29.06 -11.80
N LYS A 304 -11.68 28.63 -13.04
CA LYS A 304 -12.61 28.77 -14.17
C LYS A 304 -12.82 27.43 -14.86
N LEU A 305 -14.06 27.21 -15.28
CA LEU A 305 -14.46 26.03 -16.03
C LEU A 305 -14.65 26.39 -17.51
N PRO A 306 -14.09 25.65 -18.47
CA PRO A 306 -14.33 25.87 -19.88
C PRO A 306 -15.82 25.81 -20.22
N HIS A 307 -16.32 26.76 -21.02
CA HIS A 307 -17.73 26.79 -21.48
C HIS A 307 -18.18 25.43 -22.04
N LYS A 308 -17.31 24.74 -22.79
CA LYS A 308 -17.62 23.41 -23.34
C LYS A 308 -17.89 22.35 -22.27
N ALA A 309 -17.21 22.40 -21.13
CA ALA A 309 -17.37 21.41 -20.07
C ALA A 309 -18.67 21.60 -19.28
N VAL A 310 -19.13 22.85 -19.17
CA VAL A 310 -20.42 23.20 -18.58
C VAL A 310 -21.56 22.75 -19.51
N HIS A 311 -21.53 23.21 -20.76
CA HIS A 311 -22.70 23.18 -21.64
C HIS A 311 -22.74 22.00 -22.64
N VAL A 312 -21.62 21.33 -22.92
CA VAL A 312 -21.65 20.11 -23.74
C VAL A 312 -22.10 18.95 -22.86
N ARG A 313 -23.33 18.49 -23.08
CA ARG A 313 -23.90 17.37 -22.35
C ARG A 313 -23.21 16.08 -22.80
N ASN A 314 -22.50 15.41 -21.90
CA ASN A 314 -22.05 14.05 -22.15
C ASN A 314 -23.26 13.10 -22.01
N GLN A 315 -24.05 13.05 -23.08
CA GLN A 315 -25.31 12.30 -23.19
C GLN A 315 -25.17 10.78 -22.98
N PHE A 316 -23.93 10.28 -22.90
CA PHE A 316 -23.63 8.87 -22.67
C PHE A 316 -23.19 8.55 -21.23
N ALA A 317 -23.11 9.54 -20.32
CA ALA A 317 -22.74 9.32 -18.92
C ALA A 317 -24.00 9.05 -18.05
N PRO A 318 -24.13 7.86 -17.43
CA PRO A 318 -25.18 7.60 -16.44
C PRO A 318 -25.10 8.64 -15.30
N GLY A 319 -26.22 9.27 -14.96
CA GLY A 319 -26.26 10.27 -13.89
C GLY A 319 -25.87 11.69 -14.29
N ALA A 320 -25.74 12.02 -15.59
CA ALA A 320 -25.40 13.36 -16.07
C ALA A 320 -26.22 14.50 -15.44
N ARG A 321 -27.52 14.28 -15.19
CA ARG A 321 -28.42 15.26 -14.54
C ARG A 321 -28.04 15.58 -13.09
N GLN A 322 -27.37 14.68 -12.38
CA GLN A 322 -26.97 14.91 -10.99
C GLN A 322 -25.82 15.91 -10.88
N PHE A 323 -25.11 16.18 -11.98
CA PHE A 323 -24.06 17.21 -12.03
C PHE A 323 -24.59 18.58 -12.46
N ASP A 324 -25.82 18.64 -13.01
CA ASP A 324 -26.41 19.90 -13.52
C ASP A 324 -26.47 20.94 -12.40
N VAL A 325 -26.89 20.56 -11.17
CA VAL A 325 -26.93 21.48 -10.00
C VAL A 325 -25.55 22.09 -9.68
N PHE A 326 -24.47 21.30 -9.77
CA PHE A 326 -23.12 21.78 -9.50
C PHE A 326 -22.56 22.62 -10.65
N LYS A 327 -22.95 22.32 -11.89
CA LYS A 327 -22.64 23.16 -13.06
C LYS A 327 -23.38 24.49 -13.01
N ASP A 328 -24.64 24.48 -12.59
CA ASP A 328 -25.46 25.68 -12.40
C ASP A 328 -24.82 26.57 -11.32
N LEU A 329 -24.35 26.00 -10.21
CA LEU A 329 -23.57 26.73 -9.21
C LEU A 329 -22.32 27.39 -9.81
N VAL A 330 -21.55 26.70 -10.66
CA VAL A 330 -20.37 27.29 -11.32
C VAL A 330 -20.77 28.47 -12.24
N ILE A 331 -21.92 28.38 -12.92
CA ILE A 331 -22.47 29.48 -13.73
C ILE A 331 -22.89 30.65 -12.84
N GLU A 332 -23.62 30.38 -11.76
CA GLU A 332 -24.10 31.39 -10.80
C GLU A 332 -22.94 32.17 -10.17
N LEU A 333 -21.82 31.49 -9.88
CA LEU A 333 -20.61 32.10 -9.35
C LEU A 333 -19.75 32.80 -10.43
N GLY A 334 -20.18 32.83 -11.70
CA GLY A 334 -19.46 33.49 -12.79
C GLY A 334 -18.12 32.82 -13.14
N ALA A 335 -17.99 31.52 -12.88
CA ALA A 335 -16.76 30.76 -13.02
C ALA A 335 -16.67 29.96 -14.33
N VAL A 336 -17.16 30.53 -15.43
CA VAL A 336 -17.08 29.94 -16.76
C VAL A 336 -16.16 30.78 -17.64
N THR A 337 -15.25 30.15 -18.37
CA THR A 337 -14.43 30.88 -19.35
C THR A 337 -15.31 31.36 -20.50
N GLU A 338 -15.01 32.54 -21.05
CA GLU A 338 -15.75 33.05 -22.20
C GLU A 338 -15.68 32.07 -23.38
N LYS A 339 -16.71 32.13 -24.23
CA LYS A 339 -16.80 31.32 -25.44
C LYS A 339 -15.68 31.80 -26.37
N ILE A 340 -14.67 30.97 -26.62
CA ILE A 340 -13.72 31.26 -27.69
C ILE A 340 -14.55 31.31 -28.98
N ALA A 341 -14.73 32.50 -29.54
CA ALA A 341 -15.30 32.67 -30.86
C ALA A 341 -14.29 32.06 -31.84
N ILE A 342 -14.65 30.91 -32.42
CA ILE A 342 -13.90 30.29 -33.52
C ILE A 342 -14.35 30.94 -34.82
#